data_AF-A0AAV4IH41-F1
#
_entry.id   AF-A0AAV4IH41-F1
#
_cell.length_a   1.000
_cell.length_b   1.000
_cell.length_c   1.000
_cell.angle_alpha   90.00
_cell.angle_beta   90.00
_cell.angle_gamma   90.00
#
_symmetry.space_group_name_H-M   'P 1'
#
loop_
_entity.id
_entity.type
_entity.pdbx_description
1 polymer ?
#
loop_
_entity_poly.entity_id
_entity_poly.type
_entity_poly.pdbx_seq_one_letter_code
_entity_poly.pdbx_strand_id
1 'polypeptide(L)'
;MNVKAKVAARNSLLRKLANSNWGADPKTLRTTALALSYSTAEYSSAVWARSCHAKKVDTELNNACRIIKPQATALSYGRDNTTNEAIQPPKEQLTPGRELQRKDWVTLNRARAKVGKTASTLHKWKLRPNSECPCGNQNQTMDHILSECTEGPHCTNQDLRDCTDAAQAWITHWRDKI
;
A
#
# COMPACT_ATOMS: atom_id res chain seq x y z
N MET A 1 0.06 8.09 -12.39
CA MET A 1 -0.21 7.36 -11.13
C MET A 1 0.27 8.22 -9.97
N ASN A 2 -0.57 8.41 -8.95
CA ASN A 2 -0.32 9.34 -7.84
C ASN A 2 0.94 8.99 -7.02
N VAL A 3 1.17 7.70 -6.72
CA VAL A 3 2.37 7.26 -5.96
C VAL A 3 3.67 7.63 -6.67
N LYS A 4 3.79 7.38 -7.99
CA LYS A 4 4.95 7.81 -8.78
C LYS A 4 5.22 9.30 -8.59
N ALA A 5 4.20 10.14 -8.77
CA ALA A 5 4.35 11.59 -8.64
C ALA A 5 4.77 12.00 -7.22
N LYS A 6 4.23 11.34 -6.19
CA LYS A 6 4.64 11.55 -4.80
C LYS A 6 6.11 11.21 -4.55
N VAL A 7 6.58 10.05 -5.04
CA VAL A 7 7.99 9.64 -4.93
C VAL A 7 8.89 10.61 -5.71
N ALA A 8 8.50 11.00 -6.93
CA ALA A 8 9.25 11.98 -7.72
C ALA A 8 9.37 13.34 -7.03
N ALA A 9 8.30 13.83 -6.37
CA ALA A 9 8.35 15.06 -5.59
C ALA A 9 9.35 14.97 -4.43
N ARG A 10 9.43 13.83 -3.73
CA ARG A 10 10.44 13.61 -2.67
C ARG A 10 11.86 13.51 -3.22
N ASN A 11 12.02 12.87 -4.37
CA ASN A 11 13.31 12.84 -5.07
C ASN A 11 13.79 14.24 -5.45
N SER A 12 12.89 15.20 -5.69
CA SER A 12 13.28 16.60 -5.91
C SER A 12 13.89 17.24 -4.65
N LEU A 13 13.34 16.95 -3.47
CA LEU A 13 13.90 17.39 -2.19
C LEU A 13 15.25 16.73 -1.90
N LEU A 14 15.34 15.41 -2.11
CA LEU A 14 16.58 14.65 -1.96
C LEU A 14 17.68 15.21 -2.87
N ARG A 15 17.34 15.59 -4.11
CA ARG A 15 18.28 16.20 -5.06
C ARG A 15 18.75 17.59 -4.62
N LYS A 16 17.87 18.40 -4.03
CA LYS A 16 18.24 19.70 -3.45
C LYS A 16 19.23 19.52 -2.30
N LEU A 17 18.97 18.56 -1.42
CA LEU A 17 19.87 18.24 -0.30
C LEU A 17 21.23 17.75 -0.81
N ALA A 18 21.24 16.83 -1.79
CA ALA A 18 22.47 16.28 -2.37
C ALA A 18 23.37 17.33 -3.05
N ASN A 19 22.77 18.42 -3.55
CA ASN A 19 23.48 19.54 -4.19
C ASN A 19 23.77 20.70 -3.22
N SER A 20 23.58 20.51 -1.92
CA SER A 20 23.85 21.53 -0.90
C SER A 20 25.16 21.24 -0.17
N ASN A 21 25.77 22.28 0.42
CA ASN A 21 26.97 22.13 1.26
C ASN A 21 26.64 21.72 2.71
N TRP A 22 25.37 21.53 3.05
CA TRP A 22 24.91 21.30 4.43
C TRP A 22 24.17 19.97 4.51
N GLY A 23 24.78 18.97 5.17
CA GLY A 23 24.14 17.66 5.37
C GLY A 23 24.01 16.80 4.12
N ALA A 24 24.86 17.00 3.11
CA ALA A 24 24.96 16.16 1.91
C ALA A 24 25.91 14.96 2.08
N ASP A 25 26.17 14.54 3.32
CA ASP A 25 26.97 13.34 3.58
C ASP A 25 26.20 12.06 3.20
N PRO A 26 26.91 10.98 2.83
CA PRO A 26 26.26 9.75 2.34
C PRO A 26 25.25 9.14 3.32
N LYS A 27 25.50 9.25 4.64
CA LYS A 27 24.62 8.68 5.67
C LYS A 27 23.33 9.47 5.76
N THR A 28 23.41 10.80 5.78
CA THR A 28 22.23 11.68 5.78
C THR A 28 21.40 11.47 4.52
N LEU A 29 22.01 11.47 3.33
CA LEU A 29 21.28 11.25 2.07
C LEU A 29 20.59 9.89 2.00
N ARG A 30 21.24 8.83 2.49
CA ARG A 30 20.63 7.50 2.57
C ARG A 30 19.43 7.49 3.53
N THR A 31 19.59 8.04 4.73
CA THR A 31 18.51 8.11 5.73
C THR A 31 17.34 8.95 5.20
N THR A 32 17.62 10.11 4.59
CA THR A 32 16.58 10.97 3.99
C THR A 32 15.85 10.26 2.85
N ALA A 33 16.54 9.52 1.99
CA ALA A 33 15.91 8.76 0.92
C ALA A 33 14.99 7.65 1.46
N LEU A 34 15.41 6.93 2.50
CA LEU A 34 14.60 5.93 3.19
C LEU A 34 13.34 6.57 3.80
N ALA A 35 13.53 7.65 4.56
CA ALA A 35 12.48 8.34 5.30
C ALA A 35 11.46 9.03 4.38
N LEU A 36 11.87 9.59 3.24
CA LEU A 36 10.98 10.33 2.35
C LEU A 36 10.46 9.47 1.21
N SER A 37 11.35 8.93 0.37
CA SER A 37 11.00 8.26 -0.88
C SER A 37 10.52 6.84 -0.67
N TYR A 38 11.29 6.01 0.06
CA TYR A 38 10.97 4.59 0.26
C TYR A 38 9.74 4.42 1.15
N SER A 39 9.67 5.12 2.30
CA SER A 39 8.50 5.05 3.20
C SER A 39 7.17 5.29 2.49
N THR A 40 7.13 6.24 1.55
CA THR A 40 5.90 6.58 0.81
C THR A 40 5.54 5.53 -0.23
N ALA A 41 6.56 4.94 -0.87
CA ALA A 41 6.35 3.84 -1.78
C ALA A 41 5.89 2.58 -1.01
N GLU A 42 6.55 2.24 0.09
CA GLU A 42 6.25 1.08 0.93
C GLU A 42 4.86 1.17 1.56
N TYR A 43 4.49 2.34 2.10
CA TYR A 43 3.15 2.57 2.65
C TYR A 43 2.03 2.25 1.66
N SER A 44 2.26 2.53 0.37
CA SER A 44 1.28 2.31 -0.70
C SER A 44 1.51 1.03 -1.50
N SER A 45 2.49 0.21 -1.11
CA SER A 45 2.94 -0.98 -1.83
C SER A 45 1.81 -1.98 -2.10
N ALA A 46 0.89 -2.15 -1.14
CA ALA A 46 -0.30 -2.98 -1.27
C ALA A 46 -1.12 -2.66 -2.54
N VAL A 47 -1.14 -1.40 -2.99
CA VAL A 47 -1.94 -0.96 -4.13
C VAL A 47 -1.16 -1.10 -5.45
N TRP A 48 0.13 -0.76 -5.44
CA TRP A 48 0.91 -0.58 -6.66
C TRP A 48 1.86 -1.72 -7.01
N ALA A 49 2.37 -2.46 -6.02
CA ALA A 49 3.42 -3.48 -6.22
C ALA A 49 3.00 -4.56 -7.23
N ARG A 50 1.70 -4.84 -7.32
CA ARG A 50 1.13 -5.83 -8.27
C ARG A 50 0.25 -5.19 -9.33
N SER A 51 0.56 -3.95 -9.70
CA SER A 51 -0.12 -3.22 -10.76
C SER A 51 0.76 -3.13 -12.00
N CYS A 52 0.16 -2.81 -13.16
CA CYS A 52 0.91 -2.47 -14.37
C CYS A 52 1.79 -1.22 -14.21
N HIS A 53 1.66 -0.50 -13.08
CA HIS A 53 2.44 0.69 -12.77
C HIS A 53 3.64 0.44 -11.86
N ALA A 54 3.87 -0.81 -11.41
CA ALA A 54 5.02 -1.14 -10.55
C ALA A 54 6.35 -0.65 -11.14
N LYS A 55 6.59 -0.98 -12.42
CA LYS A 55 7.77 -0.51 -13.18
C LYS A 55 7.97 1.02 -13.13
N LYS A 56 6.87 1.79 -13.09
CA LYS A 56 6.94 3.26 -13.04
C LYS A 56 7.35 3.76 -11.66
N VAL A 57 6.91 3.11 -10.59
CA VAL A 57 7.31 3.44 -9.21
C VAL A 57 8.76 3.01 -8.96
N ASP A 58 9.13 1.80 -9.40
CA ASP A 58 10.51 1.28 -9.31
C ASP A 58 11.51 2.21 -10.00
N THR A 59 11.13 2.79 -11.15
CA THR A 59 11.97 3.78 -11.85
C THR A 59 12.28 4.98 -10.96
N GLU A 60 11.31 5.49 -10.19
CA GLU A 60 11.55 6.62 -9.30
C GLU A 60 12.34 6.24 -8.04
N LEU A 61 12.15 5.02 -7.50
CA LEU A 61 13.00 4.52 -6.42
C LEU A 61 14.46 4.34 -6.89
N ASN A 62 14.66 3.84 -8.10
CA ASN A 62 15.99 3.76 -8.71
C ASN A 62 16.61 5.15 -8.94
N ASN A 63 15.81 6.17 -9.25
CA ASN A 63 16.29 7.56 -9.31
C ASN A 63 16.76 8.06 -7.94
N ALA A 64 16.08 7.69 -6.85
CA ALA A 64 16.54 8.00 -5.49
C ALA A 64 17.92 7.36 -5.22
N CYS A 65 18.09 6.08 -5.53
CA CYS A 65 19.38 5.39 -5.45
C CYS A 65 20.48 6.07 -6.28
N ARG A 66 20.16 6.58 -7.48
CA ARG A 66 21.10 7.32 -8.32
C ARG A 66 21.49 8.67 -7.74
N ILE A 67 20.65 9.32 -6.93
CA ILE A 67 21.02 10.55 -6.24
C ILE A 67 22.01 10.26 -5.10
N ILE A 68 21.83 9.14 -4.40
CA ILE A 68 22.70 8.72 -3.28
C ILE A 68 24.06 8.20 -3.78
N LYS A 69 24.08 7.46 -4.90
CA LYS A 69 25.29 6.78 -5.41
C LYS A 69 26.50 7.67 -5.74
N PRO A 70 26.38 8.85 -6.37
CA PRO A 70 27.56 9.66 -6.73
C PRO A 70 28.35 10.22 -5.53
N GLN A 71 27.75 10.33 -4.34
CA GLN A 71 28.48 10.67 -3.11
C GLN A 71 29.14 9.45 -2.44
N ALA A 72 28.73 8.23 -2.79
CA ALA A 72 29.29 7.00 -2.24
C ALA A 72 30.60 6.56 -2.93
N THR A 73 31.08 7.26 -3.96
CA THR A 73 32.34 6.96 -4.66
C THR A 73 33.54 7.74 -4.13
N ALA A 74 33.37 8.66 -3.19
CA ALA A 74 34.46 9.39 -2.52
C ALA A 74 34.97 8.71 -1.23
N LEU A 75 34.35 7.62 -0.81
CA LEU A 75 34.90 6.75 0.22
C LEU A 75 34.81 5.32 -0.34
N SER A 76 35.93 4.62 -0.24
CA SER A 76 36.03 3.18 -0.41
C SER A 76 34.74 2.47 -0.03
N TYR A 77 34.31 1.52 -0.87
CA TYR A 77 33.44 0.41 -0.45
C TYR A 77 34.16 -0.37 0.68
N GLY A 78 34.24 0.24 1.86
CA GLY A 78 34.33 -0.47 3.10
C GLY A 78 33.03 -1.23 3.17
N ARG A 79 33.10 -2.54 2.91
CA ARG A 79 32.13 -3.46 3.45
C ARG A 79 32.33 -3.39 4.97
N ASP A 80 31.76 -2.37 5.59
CA ASP A 80 31.58 -2.33 7.03
C ASP A 80 30.59 -3.44 7.35
N ASN A 81 31.16 -4.62 7.62
CA ASN A 81 30.48 -5.79 8.16
C ASN A 81 30.07 -5.60 9.63
N THR A 82 30.17 -4.39 10.17
CA THR A 82 29.50 -4.05 11.43
C THR A 82 28.01 -4.08 11.17
N THR A 83 27.36 -5.17 11.55
CA THR A 83 25.92 -5.18 11.83
C THR A 83 25.64 -3.99 12.74
N ASN A 84 24.95 -2.98 12.23
CA ASN A 84 24.54 -1.85 13.02
C ASN A 84 23.51 -2.36 14.03
N GLU A 85 23.95 -2.69 15.25
CA GLU A 85 23.10 -3.26 16.31
C GLU A 85 21.94 -2.32 16.70
N ALA A 86 22.03 -1.04 16.33
CA ALA A 86 20.93 -0.08 16.48
C ALA A 86 19.80 -0.28 15.45
N ILE A 87 20.08 -0.94 14.31
CA ILE A 87 19.08 -1.29 13.32
C ILE A 87 18.50 -2.64 13.74
N GLN A 88 17.40 -2.59 14.49
CA GLN A 88 16.67 -3.80 14.82
C GLN A 88 16.24 -4.51 13.51
N PRO A 89 16.31 -5.85 13.46
CA PRO A 89 15.77 -6.58 12.32
C PRO A 89 14.32 -6.14 12.13
N PRO A 90 13.88 -5.86 10.90
CA PRO A 90 12.51 -5.42 10.66
C PRO A 90 11.56 -6.48 11.22
N LYS A 91 10.87 -6.12 12.32
CA LYS A 91 9.79 -6.93 12.92
C LYS A 91 8.54 -6.94 12.04
N GLU A 92 8.56 -6.16 10.97
CA GLU A 92 7.46 -6.01 10.04
C GLU A 92 7.28 -7.29 9.23
N GLN A 93 6.26 -8.05 9.60
CA GLN A 93 5.73 -9.11 8.77
C GLN A 93 4.75 -8.50 7.77
N LEU A 94 4.80 -9.03 6.56
CA LEU A 94 3.89 -8.60 5.52
C LEU A 94 2.46 -9.00 5.90
N THR A 95 1.49 -8.14 5.60
CA THR A 95 0.11 -8.36 6.02
C THR A 95 -0.44 -9.67 5.45
N PRO A 96 -1.18 -10.47 6.25
CA PRO A 96 -1.84 -11.67 5.77
C PRO A 96 -2.70 -11.40 4.52
N GLY A 97 -2.71 -12.35 3.59
CA GLY A 97 -3.43 -12.25 2.31
C GLY A 97 -2.65 -11.57 1.18
N ARG A 98 -1.41 -11.08 1.41
CA ARG A 98 -0.59 -10.45 0.37
C ARG A 98 -0.39 -11.31 -0.90
N GLU A 99 -0.41 -12.63 -0.73
CA GLU A 99 -0.17 -13.61 -1.79
C GLU A 99 -1.41 -13.81 -2.69
N LEU A 100 -2.61 -13.44 -2.22
CA LEU A 100 -3.87 -13.57 -2.97
C LEU A 100 -3.80 -12.85 -4.29
N GLN A 101 -4.49 -13.28 -5.35
CA GLN A 101 -4.46 -12.57 -6.63
C GLN A 101 -4.93 -11.11 -6.52
N ARG A 102 -4.57 -10.26 -7.50
CA ARG A 102 -4.82 -8.80 -7.44
C ARG A 102 -6.28 -8.47 -7.12
N LYS A 103 -7.24 -9.15 -7.77
CA LYS A 103 -8.67 -8.92 -7.52
C LYS A 103 -9.03 -9.21 -6.06
N ASP A 104 -8.68 -10.39 -5.58
CA ASP A 104 -8.98 -10.87 -4.23
C ASP A 104 -8.33 -9.97 -3.16
N TRP A 105 -7.09 -9.55 -3.39
CA TRP A 105 -6.36 -8.62 -2.53
C TRP A 105 -6.97 -7.22 -2.47
N VAL A 106 -7.48 -6.70 -3.60
CA VAL A 106 -8.17 -5.41 -3.62
C VAL A 106 -9.48 -5.51 -2.84
N THR A 107 -10.23 -6.58 -3.03
CA THR A 107 -11.48 -6.86 -2.30
C THR A 107 -11.24 -6.96 -0.79
N LEU A 108 -10.20 -7.71 -0.38
CA LEU A 108 -9.79 -7.82 1.02
C LEU A 108 -9.47 -6.44 1.63
N ASN A 109 -8.73 -5.60 0.93
CA ASN A 109 -8.36 -4.28 1.45
C ASN A 109 -9.55 -3.29 1.46
N ARG A 110 -10.49 -3.40 0.52
CA ARG A 110 -11.78 -2.66 0.58
C ARG A 110 -12.56 -3.05 1.82
N ALA A 111 -12.63 -4.36 2.13
CA ALA A 111 -13.26 -4.87 3.34
C ALA A 111 -12.58 -4.36 4.61
N ARG A 112 -11.26 -4.47 4.71
CA ARG A 112 -10.47 -3.94 5.85
C ARG A 112 -10.67 -2.45 6.09
N ALA A 113 -10.70 -1.67 5.01
CA ALA A 113 -10.91 -0.22 5.08
C ALA A 113 -12.37 0.16 5.30
N LYS A 114 -13.31 -0.80 5.19
CA LYS A 114 -14.77 -0.57 5.14
C LYS A 114 -15.18 0.43 4.06
N VAL A 115 -14.46 0.42 2.93
CA VAL A 115 -14.73 1.30 1.79
C VAL A 115 -14.67 0.49 0.49
N GLY A 116 -15.80 0.40 -0.20
CA GLY A 116 -15.94 -0.34 -1.46
C GLY A 116 -17.07 0.22 -2.33
N LYS A 117 -17.34 -0.41 -3.48
CA LYS A 117 -18.44 -0.02 -4.38
C LYS A 117 -19.79 -0.57 -3.90
N THR A 118 -20.08 -0.38 -2.62
CA THR A 118 -21.38 -0.76 -2.04
C THR A 118 -22.51 0.09 -2.63
N ALA A 119 -23.75 -0.40 -2.61
CA ALA A 119 -24.89 0.37 -3.12
C ALA A 119 -25.03 1.74 -2.44
N SER A 120 -24.79 1.82 -1.13
CA SER A 120 -24.74 3.10 -0.39
C SER A 120 -23.70 4.07 -0.95
N THR A 121 -22.49 3.59 -1.26
CA THR A 121 -21.41 4.42 -1.83
C THR A 121 -21.73 4.85 -3.26
N LEU A 122 -22.27 3.93 -4.07
CA LEU A 122 -22.66 4.23 -5.46
C LEU A 122 -23.84 5.20 -5.54
N HIS A 123 -24.82 5.09 -4.65
CA HIS A 123 -25.93 6.04 -4.52
C HIS A 123 -25.42 7.42 -4.08
N LYS A 124 -24.53 7.48 -3.09
CA LYS A 124 -23.85 8.73 -2.68
C LYS A 124 -23.13 9.41 -3.85
N TRP A 125 -22.58 8.63 -4.79
CA TRP A 125 -21.93 9.13 -6.00
C TRP A 125 -22.88 9.34 -7.19
N LYS A 126 -24.19 9.18 -7.01
CA LYS A 126 -25.22 9.30 -8.07
C LYS A 126 -25.01 8.35 -9.24
N LEU A 127 -24.35 7.21 -9.00
CA LEU A 127 -24.13 6.14 -10.00
C LEU A 127 -25.21 5.04 -9.91
N ARG A 128 -26.06 5.10 -8.88
CA ARG A 128 -27.19 4.18 -8.67
C ARG A 128 -28.38 4.99 -8.14
N PRO A 129 -29.63 4.63 -8.47
CA PRO A 129 -30.82 5.35 -8.02
C PRO A 129 -31.15 5.16 -6.53
N ASN A 130 -30.75 4.04 -5.91
CA ASN A 130 -30.98 3.76 -4.49
C ASN A 130 -29.77 3.08 -3.82
N SER A 131 -29.75 3.07 -2.49
CA SER A 131 -28.72 2.47 -1.64
C SER A 131 -29.05 1.04 -1.18
N GLU A 132 -30.12 0.46 -1.72
CA GLU A 132 -30.69 -0.80 -1.25
C GLU A 132 -29.83 -2.02 -1.62
N CYS A 133 -29.81 -2.98 -0.70
CA CYS A 133 -29.21 -4.29 -0.91
C CYS A 133 -30.23 -5.23 -1.57
N PRO A 134 -29.80 -6.16 -2.44
CA PRO A 134 -30.69 -7.19 -2.97
C PRO A 134 -31.39 -8.05 -1.91
N CYS A 135 -30.82 -8.18 -0.70
CA CYS A 135 -31.47 -8.87 0.42
C CYS A 135 -32.66 -8.11 1.04
N GLY A 136 -32.96 -6.89 0.57
CA GLY A 136 -34.03 -6.04 1.10
C GLY A 136 -33.60 -5.04 2.18
N ASN A 137 -32.32 -5.01 2.58
CA ASN A 137 -31.83 -3.95 3.48
C ASN A 137 -31.82 -2.59 2.76
N GLN A 138 -32.33 -1.54 3.41
CA GLN A 138 -32.41 -0.18 2.89
C GLN A 138 -31.04 0.41 2.53
N ASN A 139 -29.97 0.01 3.24
CA ASN A 139 -28.62 0.51 3.00
C ASN A 139 -27.62 -0.64 2.97
N GLN A 140 -27.18 -1.00 1.77
CA GLN A 140 -26.03 -1.89 1.61
C GLN A 140 -24.75 -1.14 1.99
N THR A 141 -24.31 -1.25 3.24
CA THR A 141 -23.01 -0.76 3.71
C THR A 141 -21.98 -1.89 3.71
N MET A 142 -20.69 -1.56 3.89
CA MET A 142 -19.65 -2.57 4.04
C MET A 142 -19.87 -3.44 5.28
N ASP A 143 -20.29 -2.84 6.40
CA ASP A 143 -20.60 -3.59 7.62
C ASP A 143 -21.77 -4.55 7.40
N HIS A 144 -22.84 -4.09 6.73
CA HIS A 144 -23.97 -4.94 6.39
C HIS A 144 -23.56 -6.18 5.58
N ILE A 145 -22.77 -6.01 4.51
CA ILE A 145 -22.33 -7.15 3.69
C ILE A 145 -21.30 -8.06 4.38
N LEU A 146 -20.66 -7.59 5.44
CA LEU A 146 -19.71 -8.38 6.24
C LEU A 146 -20.42 -9.24 7.29
N SER A 147 -21.42 -8.71 8.00
CA SER A 147 -21.97 -9.36 9.20
C SER A 147 -23.47 -9.62 9.21
N GLU A 148 -24.23 -9.13 8.24
CA GLU A 148 -25.72 -9.19 8.31
C GLU A 148 -26.38 -9.66 7.01
N CYS A 149 -25.67 -9.59 5.88
CA CYS A 149 -26.26 -9.83 4.58
C CYS A 149 -26.47 -11.33 4.33
N THR A 150 -27.73 -11.70 4.05
CA THR A 150 -28.13 -13.08 3.76
C THR A 150 -27.68 -13.58 2.38
N GLU A 151 -27.25 -12.69 1.49
CA GLU A 151 -26.79 -13.04 0.13
C GLU A 151 -25.40 -13.69 0.11
N GLY A 152 -24.62 -13.52 1.17
CA GLY A 152 -23.21 -13.92 1.20
C GLY A 152 -22.79 -14.55 2.52
N PRO A 153 -21.56 -15.10 2.57
CA PRO A 153 -20.98 -15.59 3.80
C PRO A 153 -20.73 -14.43 4.78
N HIS A 154 -20.66 -14.74 6.06
CA HIS A 154 -20.37 -13.79 7.12
C HIS A 154 -18.87 -13.78 7.43
N CYS A 155 -18.31 -12.62 7.70
CA CYS A 155 -16.88 -12.43 7.95
C CYS A 155 -16.64 -11.33 8.98
N THR A 156 -15.82 -11.61 10.00
CA THR A 156 -15.50 -10.63 11.04
C THR A 156 -14.28 -9.77 10.67
N ASN A 157 -14.08 -8.66 11.38
CA ASN A 157 -12.86 -7.86 11.22
C ASN A 157 -11.59 -8.65 11.57
N GLN A 158 -11.67 -9.66 12.45
CA GLN A 158 -10.53 -10.51 12.78
C GLN A 158 -10.19 -11.45 11.62
N ASP A 159 -11.21 -12.09 11.04
CA ASP A 159 -11.06 -12.91 9.84
C ASP A 159 -10.41 -12.14 8.69
N LEU A 160 -10.82 -10.88 8.47
CA LEU A 160 -10.21 -10.01 7.48
C LEU A 160 -8.75 -9.67 7.80
N ARG A 161 -8.38 -9.47 9.06
CA ARG A 161 -6.98 -9.18 9.44
C ARG A 161 -6.10 -10.38 9.18
N ASP A 162 -6.54 -11.56 9.60
CA ASP A 162 -5.77 -12.79 9.55
C ASP A 162 -5.89 -13.52 8.20
N CYS A 163 -6.81 -13.07 7.34
CA CYS A 163 -7.10 -13.69 6.05
C CYS A 163 -7.48 -15.18 6.19
N THR A 164 -8.35 -15.47 7.16
CA THR A 164 -8.87 -16.83 7.42
C THR A 164 -9.69 -17.36 6.24
N ASP A 165 -10.05 -18.64 6.29
CA ASP A 165 -10.89 -19.27 5.25
C ASP A 165 -12.26 -18.58 5.11
N ALA A 166 -12.83 -18.07 6.20
CA ALA A 166 -14.04 -17.26 6.17
C ALA A 166 -13.85 -15.97 5.34
N ALA A 167 -12.70 -15.30 5.51
CA ALA A 167 -12.37 -14.13 4.69
C ALA A 167 -12.17 -14.50 3.22
N GLN A 168 -11.54 -15.64 2.91
CA GLN A 168 -11.35 -16.10 1.53
C GLN A 168 -12.68 -16.45 0.85
N ALA A 169 -13.60 -17.12 1.55
CA ALA A 169 -14.95 -17.39 1.07
C ALA A 169 -15.72 -16.09 0.79
N TRP A 170 -15.62 -15.12 1.72
CA TRP A 170 -16.22 -13.80 1.57
C TRP A 170 -15.67 -13.03 0.37
N ILE A 171 -14.34 -12.98 0.22
CA ILE A 171 -13.68 -12.34 -0.92
C ILE A 171 -14.16 -12.96 -2.23
N THR A 172 -14.18 -14.29 -2.30
CA THR A 172 -14.57 -15.00 -3.53
C THR A 172 -16.00 -14.68 -3.93
N HIS A 173 -16.92 -14.57 -2.97
CA HIS A 173 -18.31 -14.20 -3.22
C HIS A 173 -18.48 -12.75 -3.70
N TRP A 174 -17.75 -11.81 -3.07
CA TRP A 174 -17.98 -10.37 -3.27
C TRP A 174 -17.04 -9.68 -4.27
N ARG A 175 -15.93 -10.32 -4.70
CA ARG A 175 -14.86 -9.66 -5.48
C ARG A 175 -15.28 -8.99 -6.79
N ASP A 176 -16.35 -9.46 -7.43
CA ASP A 176 -16.87 -8.87 -8.68
C ASP A 176 -18.10 -7.97 -8.43
N LYS A 177 -18.58 -7.90 -7.18
CA LYS A 177 -19.77 -7.14 -6.76
C LYS A 177 -19.41 -5.80 -6.07
N ILE A 178 -18.21 -5.65 -5.49
CA ILE A 178 -17.78 -4.47 -4.68
C ILE A 178 -16.43 -3.87 -5.07
#